data_AF-A0A6P0Y140-F1
#
_entry.id   AF-A0A6P0Y140-F1
#
_cell.length_a   1.000
_cell.length_b   1.000
_cell.length_c   1.000
_cell.angle_alpha   90.00
_cell.angle_beta   90.00
_cell.angle_gamma   90.00
#
_symmetry.space_group_name_H-M   'P 1'
#
loop_
_entity.id
_entity.type
_entity.pdbx_description
1 polymer ?
#
loop_
_entity_poly.entity_id
_entity_poly.type
_entity_poly.pdbx_seq_one_letter_code
_entity_poly.pdbx_strand_id
1 'polypeptide(L)' 'EVIGVRQKEASQELVKTNLQYPGLANIPSHLEFDKNKLVGKVNSIVEREWVALQINELLVVEYYSRQA' A
#
# COMPACT_ATOMS: atom_id res chain seq x y z
N GLU A 1 1.18 -12.43 -1.73
CA GLU A 1 0.63 -12.58 -0.36
C GLU A 1 -0.83 -12.10 -0.33
N VAL A 2 -1.68 -12.62 0.56
CA VAL A 2 -3.11 -12.27 0.63
C VAL A 2 -3.41 -11.66 2.00
N ILE A 3 -4.03 -10.48 2.01
CA ILE A 3 -4.38 -9.72 3.20
C ILE A 3 -5.90 -9.60 3.28
N GLY A 4 -6.49 -10.08 4.37
CA GLY A 4 -7.94 -10.01 4.60
C GLY A 4 -8.30 -9.11 5.77
N VAL A 5 -9.51 -8.55 5.73
CA VAL A 5 -10.07 -7.83 6.87
C VAL A 5 -10.67 -8.83 7.86
N ARG A 6 -10.41 -8.63 9.16
CA ARG A 6 -11.00 -9.45 10.23
C ARG A 6 -12.53 -9.44 10.14
N GLN A 7 -13.16 -10.60 10.32
CA GLN A 7 -14.62 -10.74 10.37
C GLN A 7 -15.20 -10.22 11.69
N LYS A 8 -15.08 -8.91 11.89
CA LYS A 8 -15.70 -8.15 12.97
C LYS A 8 -16.37 -6.95 12.32
N GLU A 9 -17.61 -6.65 12.68
CA GLU A 9 -18.39 -5.57 12.07
C GLU A 9 -17.64 -4.24 12.10
N ALA A 10 -17.13 -3.84 13.27
CA ALA A 10 -16.33 -2.63 13.43
C ALA A 10 -15.09 -2.57 12.51
N SER A 11 -14.46 -3.72 12.24
CA SER A 11 -13.30 -3.79 11.32
C SER A 11 -13.73 -3.64 9.86
N GLN A 12 -14.84 -4.26 9.47
CA GLN A 12 -15.36 -4.15 8.11
C GLN A 12 -15.90 -2.75 7.82
N GLU A 13 -16.61 -2.15 8.78
CA GLU A 13 -17.14 -0.79 8.66
C GLU A 13 -16.02 0.23 8.50
N LEU A 14 -14.97 0.14 9.32
CA LEU A 14 -13.81 1.02 9.19
C LEU A 14 -13.20 0.97 7.79
N VAL A 15 -13.03 -0.22 7.22
CA VAL A 15 -12.46 -0.36 5.87
C VAL A 15 -13.43 0.16 4.81
N LYS A 16 -14.73 -0.15 4.90
CA LYS A 16 -15.76 0.36 3.98
C LYS A 16 -15.81 1.89 3.97
N THR A 17 -15.71 2.53 5.14
CA THR A 17 -15.66 4.00 5.26
C THR A 17 -14.40 4.56 4.61
N ASN A 18 -13.24 3.95 4.84
CA ASN A 18 -12.00 4.38 4.18
C ASN A 18 -12.08 4.26 2.65
N LEU A 19 -12.70 3.20 2.12
CA LEU A 19 -12.85 3.00 0.67
C LEU A 19 -13.69 4.07 -0.04
N GLN A 20 -14.46 4.88 0.70
CA GLN A 20 -15.17 6.04 0.14
C GLN A 20 -14.24 7.20 -0.18
N TYR A 21 -13.00 7.18 0.32
CA TYR A 21 -12.02 8.22 0.05
C TYR A 21 -11.58 8.18 -1.43
N PRO A 22 -11.77 9.26 -2.20
CA PRO A 22 -11.52 9.27 -3.65
C PRO A 22 -10.05 9.03 -4.00
N GLY A 23 -9.10 9.34 -3.09
CA GLY A 23 -7.68 9.07 -3.29
C GLY A 23 -7.32 7.59 -3.34
N LEU A 24 -8.20 6.69 -2.88
CA LEU A 24 -8.03 5.23 -2.98
C LEU A 24 -8.63 4.63 -4.27
N ALA A 25 -9.11 5.47 -5.19
CA ALA A 25 -9.61 5.02 -6.48
C ALA A 25 -8.51 4.41 -7.36
N ASN A 26 -7.27 4.91 -7.22
CA ASN A 26 -6.12 4.47 -8.01
C ASN A 26 -5.28 3.48 -7.20
N ILE A 27 -5.52 2.19 -7.45
CA ILE A 27 -4.73 1.11 -6.85
C ILE A 27 -3.48 0.90 -7.73
N PRO A 28 -2.26 0.88 -7.17
CA PRO A 28 -1.05 0.65 -7.94
C PRO A 28 -0.99 -0.79 -8.47
N SER A 29 -0.27 -1.00 -9.58
CA SER A 29 -0.24 -2.27 -10.35
C SER A 29 0.23 -3.50 -9.55
N HIS A 30 1.04 -3.33 -8.52
CA HIS A 30 1.50 -4.42 -7.67
C HIS A 30 0.47 -4.87 -6.63
N LEU A 31 -0.65 -4.17 -6.51
CA LEU A 31 -1.73 -4.48 -5.58
C LEU A 31 -3.04 -4.75 -6.32
N GLU A 32 -3.77 -5.73 -5.82
CA GLU A 32 -5.15 -5.99 -6.17
C GLU A 32 -6.02 -5.87 -4.93
N PHE A 33 -7.25 -5.36 -5.08
CA PHE A 33 -8.20 -5.31 -3.99
C PHE A 33 -9.61 -5.65 -4.46
N ASP A 34 -10.17 -6.73 -3.90
CA ASP A 34 -11.56 -7.13 -4.08
C ASP A 34 -12.43 -6.40 -3.03
N LYS A 35 -13.17 -5.38 -3.49
CA LYS A 35 -14.07 -4.58 -2.64
C LYS A 35 -15.24 -5.38 -2.07
N ASN A 36 -15.68 -6.44 -2.76
CA ASN A 36 -16.80 -7.26 -2.30
C ASN A 36 -16.38 -8.18 -1.16
N LYS A 37 -15.18 -8.77 -1.28
CA LYS A 37 -14.65 -9.69 -0.27
C LYS A 37 -13.85 -8.98 0.83
N LEU A 38 -13.50 -7.70 0.64
CA LEU A 38 -12.56 -6.96 1.49
C LEU A 38 -11.23 -7.70 1.63
N VAL A 39 -10.69 -8.14 0.49
CA VAL A 39 -9.43 -8.89 0.41
C VAL A 39 -8.47 -8.18 -0.55
N GLY A 40 -7.27 -7.91 -0.07
CA GLY A 40 -6.16 -7.41 -0.85
C GLY A 40 -5.17 -8.52 -1.23
N LYS A 41 -4.47 -8.34 -2.33
CA LYS A 41 -3.43 -9.25 -2.79
C LYS A 41 -2.21 -8.46 -3.23
N VAL A 42 -1.04 -8.92 -2.78
CA VAL A 42 0.27 -8.46 -3.23
C VAL A 42 0.69 -9.33 -4.40
N ASN A 43 0.74 -8.73 -5.59
CA ASN A 43 1.04 -9.41 -6.85
C ASN A 43 2.54 -9.49 -7.14
N SER A 44 3.30 -8.45 -6.79
CA SER A 44 4.72 -8.35 -7.11
C SER A 44 5.47 -7.48 -6.09
N ILE A 45 6.80 -7.54 -6.15
CA ILE A 45 7.68 -6.60 -5.45
C ILE A 45 7.51 -5.22 -6.07
N VAL A 46 7.62 -4.18 -5.25
CA VAL A 46 7.47 -2.78 -5.67
C VAL A 46 8.68 -2.34 -6.50
N GLU A 47 8.42 -1.74 -7.66
CA GLU A 47 9.42 -1.07 -8.49
C GLU A 47 9.61 0.40 -8.06
N ARG A 48 10.77 0.97 -8.35
CA ARG A 48 11.14 2.34 -7.90
C ARG A 48 10.17 3.39 -8.45
N GLU A 49 9.68 3.17 -9.66
CA GLU A 49 8.77 4.03 -10.41
C GLU A 49 7.39 4.13 -9.76
N TRP A 50 7.01 3.13 -8.94
CA TRP A 50 5.71 3.11 -8.25
C TRP A 50 5.74 3.82 -6.89
N VAL A 51 6.93 4.18 -6.42
CA VAL A 51 7.08 4.95 -5.18
C VAL A 51 6.71 6.40 -5.48
N ALA A 52 5.53 6.81 -5.01
CA ALA A 52 4.99 8.16 -5.18
C ALA A 52 5.69 9.24 -4.33
N LEU A 53 6.99 9.07 -4.07
CA LEU A 53 7.84 10.00 -3.34
C LEU A 53 8.99 10.45 -4.24
N GLN A 54 9.06 11.75 -4.47
CA GLN A 54 10.20 12.37 -5.13
C GLN A 54 11.35 12.49 -4.13
N ILE A 55 12.25 11.52 -4.15
CA ILE A 55 13.42 11.46 -3.27
C ILE A 55 14.62 10.93 -4.07
N ASN A 56 15.82 11.40 -3.72
CA ASN A 56 17.06 10.83 -4.21
C ASN A 56 17.60 9.84 -3.17
N GLU A 57 17.40 8.54 -3.42
CA GLU A 57 17.88 7.49 -2.51
C GLU A 57 19.40 7.51 -2.30
N LEU A 58 20.19 7.95 -3.28
CA LEU A 58 21.64 7.96 -3.17
C LEU A 58 22.13 8.86 -2.03
N LEU A 59 21.45 9.98 -1.80
CA LEU A 59 21.77 10.88 -0.67
C LEU A 59 21.48 10.21 0.68
N VAL A 60 20.42 9.39 0.75
CA VAL A 60 20.08 8.64 1.96
C VAL A 60 21.15 7.59 2.25
N VAL A 61 21.58 6.85 1.23
CA VAL A 61 22.66 5.85 1.35
C VAL A 61 23.97 6.51 1.78
N GLU A 62 24.34 7.63 1.16
CA GLU A 62 25.56 8.36 1.50
C GLU A 62 25.55 8.84 2.95
N TYR A 63 24.43 9.40 3.41
CA TYR A 63 24.29 9.88 4.78
C TYR A 63 24.53 8.77 5.81
N TYR A 64 23.91 7.60 5.63
CA TYR A 64 24.07 6.47 6.57
C TYR A 64 25.42 5.76 6.42
N SER A 65 26.04 5.78 5.24
CA SER A 65 27.38 5.22 5.05
C SER A 65 28.44 5.97 5.86
N ARG A 66 28.23 7.26 6.15
CA ARG A 66 29.12 8.10 6.98
C ARG A 66 28.91 7.92 8.48
N GLN A 67 27.82 7.26 8.90
CA GLN A 67 27.52 6.98 10.31
C GLN A 67 28.00 5.60 10.77
N ALA A 68 28.33 4.72 9.82
CA ALA A 68 28.89 3.40 10.07
C ALA A 68 30.36 3.47 10.51
#